data_AF-A0A0L8VW98-F1
#
_entry.id   AF-A0A0L8VW98-F1
#
_cell.length_a   1.000
_cell.length_b   1.000
_cell.length_c   1.000
_cell.angle_alpha   90.00
_cell.angle_beta   90.00
_cell.angle_gamma   90.00
#
_symmetry.space_group_name_H-M   'P 1'
#
loop_
_entity.id
_entity.type
_entity.pdbx_description
1 polymer ?
#
loop_
_entity_poly.entity_id
_entity_poly.type
_entity_poly.pdbx_seq_one_letter_code
_entity_poly.pdbx_strand_id
1 'polypeptide(L)'
;LRVRPFKFEDIHPYSVSYSWDKQVEDEDHMEVFPAGSSFPSTKLITLNQGQDSVPVKLKLRCDPSGLHTIEEAYTIEDIEVEEPIPLPEDAPEDAEQEFKKVTKTVKKDDLTIVAHTFGLDAKKLNELIEKENEMLAQDKLVAETEDRKNTLEEYIYTLRGKLEEEYAPFASDAEKTKLQGMLNKAEEWLR
;
A
#
# COMPACT_ATOMS: atom_id res chain seq x y z
N LEU A 1 -13.18 -0.30 -10.93
CA LEU A 1 -14.11 0.85 -10.80
C LEU A 1 -13.30 2.14 -10.89
N ARG A 2 -13.77 3.18 -11.60
CA ARG A 2 -13.18 4.53 -11.57
C ARG A 2 -14.05 5.45 -10.71
N VAL A 3 -13.45 6.18 -9.78
CA VAL A 3 -14.14 7.11 -8.87
C VAL A 3 -14.16 8.50 -9.50
N ARG A 4 -15.15 9.34 -9.14
CA ARG A 4 -15.19 10.75 -9.56
C ARG A 4 -13.96 11.49 -9.03
N PRO A 5 -13.36 12.41 -9.80
CA PRO A 5 -12.22 13.17 -9.34
C PRO A 5 -12.64 14.10 -8.19
N PHE A 6 -11.91 14.02 -7.07
CA PHE A 6 -12.05 14.90 -5.92
C PHE A 6 -10.67 15.13 -5.33
N LYS A 7 -10.35 16.39 -5.01
CA LYS A 7 -9.08 16.78 -4.39
C LYS A 7 -9.39 17.47 -3.07
N PHE A 8 -8.68 17.06 -2.03
CA PHE A 8 -8.66 17.76 -0.74
C PHE A 8 -7.22 17.92 -0.28
N GLU A 9 -7.00 18.93 0.55
CA GLU A 9 -5.74 19.24 1.19
C GLU A 9 -6.09 19.50 2.66
N ASP A 10 -5.27 18.99 3.57
CA ASP A 10 -5.49 19.11 5.02
C ASP A 10 -4.38 19.97 5.64
N ILE A 11 -4.62 20.54 6.82
CA ILE A 11 -3.71 21.48 7.48
C ILE A 11 -2.50 20.77 8.09
N HIS A 12 -1.31 21.28 7.83
CA HIS A 12 -0.06 20.87 8.45
C HIS A 12 0.29 21.85 9.59
N PRO A 13 0.00 21.52 10.86
CA PRO A 13 -0.03 22.51 11.94
C PRO A 13 1.34 22.94 12.46
N TYR A 14 2.37 22.13 12.27
CA TYR A 14 3.70 22.34 12.86
C TYR A 14 4.74 22.55 11.77
N SER A 15 5.74 23.41 12.01
CA SER A 15 6.88 23.52 11.11
C SER A 15 7.76 22.26 11.22
N VAL A 16 8.18 21.71 10.08
CA VAL A 16 9.07 20.55 10.00
C VAL A 16 10.27 20.88 9.12
N SER A 17 11.45 20.77 9.72
CA SER A 17 12.75 20.93 9.08
C SER A 17 13.42 19.58 8.86
N TYR A 18 14.23 19.49 7.82
CA TYR A 18 15.09 18.34 7.54
C TYR A 18 16.54 18.77 7.72
N SER A 19 17.39 17.83 8.15
CA SER A 19 18.83 18.01 8.24
C SER A 19 19.59 16.93 7.47
N TRP A 20 20.82 17.22 7.12
CA TRP A 20 21.73 16.36 6.36
C TRP A 20 23.17 16.60 6.80
N ASP A 21 24.08 15.73 6.39
CA ASP A 21 25.50 15.92 6.66
C ASP A 21 26.01 17.16 5.92
N LYS A 22 26.56 18.13 6.66
CA LYS A 22 26.98 19.44 6.14
C LYS A 22 27.88 19.35 4.90
N GLN A 23 28.85 18.44 4.90
CA GLN A 23 29.82 18.24 3.82
C GLN A 23 30.36 19.58 3.25
N VAL A 24 29.93 19.97 2.04
CA VAL A 24 30.37 21.19 1.33
C VAL A 24 29.26 22.24 1.25
N GLU A 25 28.09 21.93 1.79
CA GLU A 25 26.98 22.87 1.92
C GLU A 25 27.24 23.87 3.05
N ASP A 26 26.77 25.10 2.86
CA ASP A 26 26.88 26.16 3.87
C ASP A 26 25.97 25.88 5.08
N GLU A 27 24.80 25.28 4.83
CA GLU A 27 23.79 24.89 5.81
C GLU A 27 23.58 23.36 5.81
N ASP A 28 23.35 22.81 7.00
CA ASP A 28 23.13 21.38 7.25
C ASP A 28 21.66 21.04 7.57
N HIS A 29 20.77 22.02 7.48
CA HIS A 29 19.34 21.86 7.70
C HIS A 29 18.54 22.95 7.00
N MET A 30 17.26 22.68 6.74
CA MET A 30 16.33 23.63 6.16
C MET A 30 14.91 23.36 6.63
N GLU A 31 14.11 24.41 6.82
CA GLU A 31 12.65 24.28 6.98
C GLU A 31 12.02 23.85 5.64
N VAL A 32 11.37 22.68 5.62
CA VAL A 32 10.83 22.10 4.38
C VAL A 32 9.31 22.24 4.31
N PHE A 33 8.62 22.02 5.44
CA PHE A 33 7.17 22.10 5.55
C PHE A 33 6.80 23.08 6.67
N PRO A 34 6.49 24.36 6.34
CA PRO A 34 6.17 25.36 7.35
C PRO A 34 4.86 25.10 8.08
N ALA A 35 4.74 25.65 9.29
CA ALA A 35 3.51 25.61 10.07
C ALA A 35 2.35 26.31 9.33
N GLY A 36 1.19 25.69 9.31
CA GLY A 36 0.00 26.19 8.61
C GLY A 36 0.00 25.91 7.10
N SER A 37 0.99 25.17 6.58
CA SER A 37 0.95 24.68 5.20
C SER A 37 -0.09 23.57 5.03
N SER A 38 -0.18 22.97 3.85
CA SER A 38 -1.13 21.87 3.59
C SER A 38 -0.42 20.59 3.16
N PHE A 39 -1.00 19.44 3.46
CA PHE A 39 -0.56 18.13 2.98
C PHE A 39 -1.67 17.43 2.17
N PRO A 40 -1.34 16.55 1.20
CA PRO A 40 0.01 16.11 0.82
C PRO A 40 0.83 17.21 0.11
N SER A 41 2.13 17.27 0.41
CA SER A 41 3.06 18.25 -0.18
C SER A 41 4.40 17.61 -0.53
N THR A 42 5.04 18.11 -1.58
CA THR A 42 6.33 17.58 -2.07
C THR A 42 7.29 18.75 -2.28
N LYS A 43 8.49 18.60 -1.74
CA LYS A 43 9.60 19.53 -1.92
C LYS A 43 10.78 18.81 -2.55
N LEU A 44 11.29 19.37 -3.64
CA LEU A 44 12.54 18.92 -4.25
C LEU A 44 13.67 19.80 -3.71
N ILE A 45 14.72 19.15 -3.21
CA ILE A 45 15.97 19.80 -2.80
C ILE A 45 17.13 19.19 -3.58
N THR A 46 18.20 19.96 -3.78
CA THR A 46 19.44 19.48 -4.39
C THR A 46 20.57 19.72 -3.39
N LEU A 47 21.33 18.68 -3.08
CA LEU A 47 22.48 18.73 -2.16
C LEU A 47 23.75 18.35 -2.92
N ASN A 48 24.85 19.07 -2.68
CA ASN A 48 26.14 18.81 -3.30
C ASN A 48 27.02 17.98 -2.35
N GLN A 49 27.41 16.77 -2.75
CA GLN A 49 28.08 15.83 -1.84
C GLN A 49 29.62 15.94 -1.77
N GLY A 50 30.24 17.12 -1.69
CA GLY A 50 31.72 17.21 -1.75
C GLY A 50 32.29 18.18 -2.79
N GLN A 51 33.59 18.46 -2.72
CA GLN A 51 34.28 19.41 -3.62
C GLN A 51 34.45 18.91 -5.06
N ASP A 52 34.40 17.59 -5.28
CA ASP A 52 34.43 16.94 -6.61
C ASP A 52 33.10 16.20 -6.92
N SER A 53 32.01 16.54 -6.26
CA SER A 53 30.89 15.63 -6.10
C SER A 53 29.68 15.90 -6.98
N VAL A 54 28.97 14.80 -7.26
CA VAL A 54 27.77 14.77 -8.09
C VAL A 54 26.58 15.31 -7.28
N PRO A 55 25.83 16.31 -7.79
CA PRO A 55 24.65 16.82 -7.10
C PRO A 55 23.58 15.74 -6.97
N VAL A 56 23.03 15.62 -5.77
CA VAL A 56 21.95 14.68 -5.43
C VAL A 56 20.65 15.44 -5.31
N LYS A 57 19.65 15.06 -6.11
CA LYS A 57 18.27 15.54 -5.94
C LYS A 57 17.53 14.62 -4.99
N LEU A 58 16.92 15.20 -3.96
CA LEU A 58 16.04 14.51 -3.03
C LEU A 58 14.60 15.02 -3.16
N LYS A 59 13.66 14.09 -3.12
CA LYS A 59 12.22 14.34 -3.11
C LYS A 59 11.68 14.11 -1.70
N LEU A 60 11.59 15.19 -0.94
CA LEU A 60 11.01 15.20 0.40
C LEU A 60 9.49 15.31 0.29
N ARG A 61 8.76 14.48 1.02
CA ARG A 61 7.30 14.40 0.90
C ARG A 61 6.62 14.31 2.25
N CYS A 62 5.63 15.18 2.45
CA CYS A 62 4.58 14.98 3.44
C CYS A 62 3.43 14.26 2.72
N ASP A 63 3.22 12.99 3.06
CA ASP A 63 2.29 12.12 2.35
C ASP A 63 0.81 12.45 2.66
N PRO A 64 -0.17 11.81 1.99
CA PRO A 64 -1.59 12.04 2.27
C PRO A 64 -2.04 11.64 3.68
N SER A 65 -1.23 10.89 4.42
CA SER A 65 -1.45 10.53 5.82
C SER A 65 -0.81 11.52 6.80
N GLY A 66 -0.15 12.58 6.29
CA GLY A 66 0.57 13.57 7.09
C GLY A 66 1.95 13.11 7.57
N LEU A 67 2.47 12.00 7.06
CA LEU A 67 3.75 11.42 7.43
C LEU A 67 4.89 12.00 6.59
N HIS A 68 6.03 12.24 7.24
CA HIS A 68 7.24 12.81 6.63
C HIS A 68 8.13 11.69 6.09
N THR A 69 8.37 11.70 4.78
CA THR A 69 9.12 10.68 4.06
C THR A 69 10.09 11.29 3.05
N ILE A 70 11.12 10.53 2.69
CA ILE A 70 11.98 10.81 1.52
C ILE A 70 11.57 9.79 0.47
N GLU A 71 10.92 10.24 -0.60
CA GLU A 71 10.32 9.36 -1.60
C GLU A 71 11.33 8.91 -2.65
N GLU A 72 12.29 9.78 -3.00
CA GLU A 72 13.26 9.50 -4.06
C GLU A 72 14.56 10.27 -3.79
N ALA A 73 15.70 9.65 -4.13
CA ALA A 73 17.00 10.28 -4.11
C ALA A 73 17.81 9.78 -5.31
N TYR A 74 18.35 10.69 -6.11
CA TYR A 74 19.14 10.34 -7.30
C TYR A 74 20.20 11.38 -7.63
N THR A 75 21.27 10.95 -8.28
CA THR A 75 22.32 11.84 -8.78
C THR A 75 21.93 12.45 -10.13
N ILE A 76 22.41 13.65 -10.42
CA ILE A 76 22.23 14.31 -11.72
C ILE A 76 23.58 14.65 -12.35
N GLU A 77 23.64 14.61 -13.67
CA GLU A 77 24.80 15.06 -14.44
C GLU A 77 24.37 15.90 -15.64
N ASP A 78 25.21 16.86 -16.01
CA ASP A 78 24.99 17.72 -17.17
C ASP A 78 25.63 17.09 -18.40
N ILE A 79 24.82 16.80 -19.43
CA ILE A 79 25.26 16.28 -20.72
C ILE A 79 25.04 17.31 -21.83
N GLU A 80 25.97 17.41 -22.78
CA GLU A 80 25.80 18.26 -23.96
C GLU A 80 25.02 17.50 -25.04
N VAL A 81 23.86 18.02 -25.43
CA VAL A 81 23.03 17.47 -26.51
C VAL A 81 22.98 18.46 -27.67
N GLU A 82 23.25 17.99 -28.88
CA GLU A 82 23.13 18.80 -30.10
C GLU A 82 21.67 18.82 -30.57
N GLU A 83 21.03 19.99 -30.49
CA GLU A 83 19.66 20.20 -30.96
C GLU A 83 19.66 21.00 -32.26
N PRO A 84 18.88 20.56 -33.28
CA PRO A 84 18.78 21.30 -34.53
C PRO A 84 18.01 22.62 -34.31
N ILE A 85 18.57 23.71 -34.83
CA ILE A 85 17.91 25.02 -34.84
C ILE A 85 16.80 24.97 -35.91
N PRO A 86 15.56 25.41 -35.61
CA PRO A 86 14.53 25.51 -36.63
C PRO A 86 14.98 26.48 -37.72
N LEU A 87 15.00 26.02 -38.97
CA LEU A 87 15.25 26.88 -40.11
C LEU A 87 14.12 27.93 -40.22
N PRO A 88 14.44 29.22 -40.46
CA PRO A 88 13.41 30.24 -40.67
C PRO A 88 12.55 29.89 -41.89
N GLU A 89 11.26 30.26 -41.87
CA GLU A 89 10.29 29.91 -42.95
C GLU A 89 10.70 30.44 -44.35
N ASP A 90 11.58 31.45 -44.42
CA ASP A 90 12.13 32.03 -45.65
C ASP A 90 13.48 31.39 -46.10
N ALA A 91 13.89 30.26 -45.51
CA ALA A 91 15.15 29.60 -45.86
C ALA A 91 15.07 28.87 -47.23
N PRO A 92 16.14 28.93 -48.07
CA PRO A 92 16.18 28.21 -49.34
C PRO A 92 16.08 26.68 -49.16
N GLU A 93 15.52 25.95 -50.14
CA GLU A 93 15.30 24.49 -50.09
C GLU A 93 16.57 23.64 -49.85
N ASP A 94 17.76 24.24 -49.95
CA ASP A 94 19.08 23.60 -49.74
C ASP A 94 19.82 24.13 -48.48
N ALA A 95 19.09 24.75 -47.55
CA ALA A 95 19.69 25.28 -46.33
C ALA A 95 20.14 24.16 -45.37
N GLU A 96 21.43 24.14 -45.04
CA GLU A 96 22.02 23.19 -44.08
C GLU A 96 21.48 23.43 -42.66
N GLN A 97 21.11 22.35 -41.99
CA GLN A 97 20.55 22.41 -40.64
C GLN A 97 21.66 22.64 -39.60
N GLU A 98 21.67 23.81 -38.97
CA GLU A 98 22.61 24.14 -37.90
C GLU A 98 22.20 23.48 -36.58
N PHE A 99 23.17 22.91 -35.86
CA PHE A 99 22.97 22.30 -34.54
C PHE A 99 23.55 23.19 -33.45
N LYS A 100 22.79 23.44 -32.39
CA LYS A 100 23.23 24.13 -31.19
C LYS A 100 23.51 23.10 -30.09
N LYS A 101 24.70 23.17 -29.48
CA LYS A 101 25.01 22.44 -28.25
C LYS A 101 24.22 23.05 -27.10
N VAL A 102 23.34 22.25 -26.49
CA VAL A 102 22.53 22.61 -25.33
C VAL A 102 22.89 21.68 -24.18
N THR A 103 23.28 22.25 -23.04
CA THR A 103 23.53 21.49 -21.81
C THR A 103 22.20 21.07 -21.19
N LYS A 104 22.01 19.77 -20.99
CA LYS A 104 20.83 19.19 -20.35
C LYS A 104 21.23 18.42 -19.09
N THR A 105 20.61 18.74 -17.97
CA THR A 105 20.75 18.00 -16.72
C THR A 105 19.89 16.73 -16.76
N VAL A 106 20.51 15.56 -16.66
CA VAL A 106 19.84 14.25 -16.68
C VAL A 106 20.02 13.52 -15.36
N LYS A 107 19.04 12.65 -15.04
CA LYS A 107 19.13 11.70 -13.92
C LYS A 107 20.15 10.61 -14.27
N LYS A 108 21.08 10.34 -13.36
CA LYS A 108 22.17 9.39 -13.56
C LYS A 108 21.94 8.09 -12.79
N ASP A 109 22.13 8.12 -11.48
CA ASP A 109 22.04 6.94 -10.61
C ASP A 109 20.95 7.10 -9.55
N ASP A 110 20.17 6.04 -9.34
CA ASP A 110 19.22 5.93 -8.23
C ASP A 110 19.94 5.55 -6.93
N LEU A 111 19.71 6.33 -5.87
CA LEU A 111 20.28 6.08 -4.56
C LEU A 111 19.35 5.23 -3.70
N THR A 112 19.93 4.35 -2.90
CA THR A 112 19.17 3.51 -1.97
C THR A 112 18.86 4.29 -0.68
N ILE A 113 17.59 4.33 -0.31
CA ILE A 113 17.12 4.98 0.93
C ILE A 113 16.77 3.91 1.95
N VAL A 114 17.44 3.93 3.10
CA VAL A 114 17.05 3.12 4.27
C VAL A 114 16.32 4.04 5.25
N ALA A 115 15.01 3.87 5.34
CA ALA A 115 14.15 4.70 6.19
C ALA A 115 14.10 4.17 7.62
N HIS A 116 14.34 5.05 8.58
CA HIS A 116 14.11 4.80 10.01
C HIS A 116 12.96 5.69 10.46
N THR A 117 11.80 5.09 10.73
CA THR A 117 10.56 5.80 11.09
C THR A 117 9.95 5.20 12.37
N PHE A 118 8.80 5.73 12.79
CA PHE A 118 8.00 5.11 13.85
C PHE A 118 7.30 3.80 13.42
N GLY A 119 7.28 3.51 12.11
CA GLY A 119 6.79 2.24 11.61
C GLY A 119 7.64 1.07 12.12
N LEU A 120 6.99 -0.07 12.36
CA LEU A 120 7.68 -1.27 12.80
C LEU A 120 8.60 -1.81 11.71
N ASP A 121 9.74 -2.35 12.11
CA ASP A 121 10.61 -3.11 11.23
C ASP A 121 9.90 -4.39 10.76
N ALA A 122 10.31 -4.91 9.59
CA ALA A 122 9.67 -6.07 8.97
C ALA A 122 9.68 -7.31 9.88
N LYS A 123 10.73 -7.49 10.69
CA LYS A 123 10.81 -8.62 11.62
C LYS A 123 9.75 -8.46 12.71
N LYS A 124 9.69 -7.31 13.38
CA LYS A 124 8.69 -7.10 14.43
C LYS A 124 7.26 -7.11 13.91
N LEU A 125 7.04 -6.58 12.70
CA LEU A 125 5.75 -6.59 12.04
C LEU A 125 5.26 -8.04 11.78
N ASN A 126 6.14 -8.90 11.26
CA ASN A 126 5.80 -10.30 11.00
C ASN A 126 5.47 -11.09 12.27
N GLU A 127 6.19 -10.83 13.37
CA GLU A 127 5.88 -11.45 14.67
C GLU A 127 4.45 -11.10 15.15
N LEU A 128 4.02 -9.83 14.96
CA LEU A 128 2.68 -9.40 15.34
C LEU A 128 1.62 -9.94 14.39
N ILE A 129 1.90 -10.00 13.08
CA ILE A 129 1.02 -10.59 12.07
C ILE A 129 0.78 -12.07 12.35
N GLU A 130 1.84 -12.82 12.67
CA GLU A 130 1.72 -14.25 12.98
C GLU A 130 0.81 -14.47 14.19
N LYS A 131 1.01 -13.70 15.26
CA LYS A 131 0.16 -13.77 16.45
C LYS A 131 -1.29 -13.42 16.17
N GLU A 132 -1.55 -12.39 15.35
CA GLU A 132 -2.91 -12.03 14.94
C GLU A 132 -3.55 -13.16 14.11
N ASN A 133 -2.79 -13.77 13.20
CA ASN A 133 -3.27 -14.88 12.39
C ASN A 133 -3.63 -16.10 13.24
N GLU A 134 -2.85 -16.39 14.29
CA GLU A 134 -3.16 -17.46 15.25
C GLU A 134 -4.47 -17.19 15.99
N MET A 135 -4.64 -15.97 16.53
CA MET A 135 -5.86 -15.58 17.23
C MET A 135 -7.08 -15.64 16.29
N LEU A 136 -6.94 -15.12 15.08
CA LEU A 136 -8.00 -15.15 14.07
C LEU A 136 -8.36 -16.58 13.66
N ALA A 137 -7.36 -17.45 13.47
CA ALA A 137 -7.59 -18.85 13.12
C ALA A 137 -8.31 -19.60 14.25
N GLN A 138 -7.97 -19.31 15.51
CA GLN A 138 -8.66 -19.87 16.66
C GLN A 138 -10.12 -19.41 16.70
N ASP A 139 -10.39 -18.11 16.60
CA ASP A 139 -11.75 -17.56 16.63
C ASP A 139 -12.60 -18.11 15.49
N LYS A 140 -12.00 -18.21 14.30
CA LYS A 140 -12.65 -18.82 13.14
C LYS A 140 -13.02 -20.29 13.39
N LEU A 141 -12.10 -21.09 13.94
CA LEU A 141 -12.37 -22.50 14.23
C LEU A 141 -13.48 -22.66 15.26
N VAL A 142 -13.50 -21.82 16.30
CA VAL A 142 -14.58 -21.83 17.31
C VAL A 142 -15.91 -21.52 16.66
N ALA A 143 -16.00 -20.44 15.88
CA ALA A 143 -17.22 -20.07 15.18
C ALA A 143 -17.69 -21.14 14.18
N GLU A 144 -16.78 -21.72 13.40
CA GLU A 144 -17.10 -22.81 12.47
C GLU A 144 -17.57 -24.07 13.22
N THR A 145 -16.97 -24.39 14.37
CA THR A 145 -17.39 -25.55 15.18
C THR A 145 -18.80 -25.36 15.74
N GLU A 146 -19.10 -24.16 16.25
CA GLU A 146 -20.44 -23.80 16.73
C GLU A 146 -21.46 -23.81 15.59
N ASP A 147 -21.12 -23.29 14.42
CA ASP A 147 -21.98 -23.32 13.23
C ASP A 147 -22.31 -24.75 12.80
N ARG A 148 -21.32 -25.67 12.80
CA ARG A 148 -21.56 -27.08 12.48
C ARG A 148 -22.40 -27.78 13.53
N LYS A 149 -22.21 -27.45 14.82
CA LYS A 149 -23.07 -27.95 15.90
C LYS A 149 -24.51 -27.51 15.67
N ASN A 150 -24.74 -26.23 15.41
CA ASN A 150 -26.06 -25.67 15.17
C ASN A 150 -26.70 -26.23 13.90
N THR A 151 -25.93 -26.39 12.82
CA THR A 151 -26.40 -27.00 11.56
C THR A 151 -26.88 -28.44 11.79
N LEU A 152 -26.13 -29.23 12.57
CA LEU A 152 -26.52 -30.60 12.91
C LEU A 152 -27.80 -30.62 13.74
N GLU A 153 -27.90 -29.74 14.74
CA GLU A 153 -29.08 -29.62 15.58
C GLU A 153 -30.32 -29.23 14.75
N GLU A 154 -30.22 -28.21 13.90
CA GLU A 154 -31.29 -27.81 12.99
C GLU A 154 -31.69 -28.93 12.02
N TYR A 155 -30.71 -29.67 11.49
CA TYR A 155 -30.97 -30.80 10.61
C TYR A 155 -31.72 -31.93 11.31
N ILE A 156 -31.40 -32.22 12.58
CA ILE A 156 -32.12 -33.22 13.38
C ILE A 156 -33.59 -32.84 13.53
N TYR A 157 -33.88 -31.59 13.92
CA TYR A 157 -35.27 -31.12 14.05
C TYR A 157 -36.00 -31.12 12.72
N THR A 158 -35.38 -30.58 11.67
CA THR A 158 -35.98 -30.48 10.33
C THR A 158 -36.28 -31.86 9.74
N LEU A 159 -35.31 -32.78 9.80
CA LEU A 159 -35.49 -34.12 9.22
C LEU A 159 -36.52 -34.95 9.99
N ARG A 160 -36.58 -34.81 11.31
CA ARG A 160 -37.59 -35.48 12.14
C ARG A 160 -39.00 -35.05 11.74
N GLY A 161 -39.25 -33.74 11.59
CA GLY A 161 -40.54 -33.23 11.12
C GLY A 161 -40.88 -33.72 9.71
N LYS A 162 -39.93 -33.64 8.77
CA LYS A 162 -40.15 -34.09 7.39
C LYS A 162 -40.45 -35.58 7.25
N LEU A 163 -39.86 -36.45 8.09
CA LEU A 163 -40.15 -37.89 8.08
C LEU A 163 -41.61 -38.22 8.44
N GLU A 164 -42.23 -37.39 9.26
CA GLU A 164 -43.63 -37.57 9.71
C GLU A 164 -44.62 -36.89 8.76
N GLU A 165 -44.20 -35.82 8.07
CA GLU A 165 -45.01 -35.06 7.14
C GLU A 165 -44.69 -35.39 5.67
N GLU A 166 -43.79 -34.63 5.05
CA GLU A 166 -43.50 -34.67 3.61
C GLU A 166 -43.02 -36.04 3.10
N TYR A 167 -42.17 -36.71 3.87
CA TYR A 167 -41.51 -37.95 3.47
C TYR A 167 -42.25 -39.21 3.95
N ALA A 168 -43.33 -39.05 4.71
CA ALA A 168 -44.09 -40.18 5.23
C ALA A 168 -44.60 -41.14 4.13
N PRO A 169 -45.05 -40.68 2.94
CA PRO A 169 -45.47 -41.57 1.85
C PRO A 169 -44.31 -42.24 1.09
N PHE A 170 -43.09 -41.73 1.23
CA PHE A 170 -41.94 -42.08 0.40
C PHE A 170 -40.89 -42.94 1.12
N ALA A 171 -41.02 -43.13 2.43
CA ALA A 171 -40.12 -43.94 3.24
C ALA A 171 -40.88 -45.14 3.86
N SER A 172 -40.26 -46.31 3.82
CA SER A 172 -40.81 -47.52 4.47
C SER A 172 -40.73 -47.43 6.00
N ASP A 173 -41.56 -48.23 6.71
CA ASP A 173 -41.59 -48.23 8.18
C ASP A 173 -40.25 -48.66 8.81
N ALA A 174 -39.53 -49.56 8.14
CA ALA A 174 -38.19 -49.99 8.55
C ALA A 174 -37.16 -48.85 8.41
N GLU A 175 -37.22 -48.08 7.33
CA GLU A 175 -36.34 -46.93 7.10
C GLU A 175 -36.62 -45.79 8.09
N LYS A 176 -37.91 -45.49 8.36
CA LYS A 176 -38.33 -44.50 9.36
C LYS A 176 -37.81 -44.84 10.75
N THR A 177 -38.07 -46.06 11.20
CA THR A 177 -37.63 -46.52 12.54
C THR A 177 -36.11 -46.44 12.69
N LYS A 178 -35.37 -46.84 11.64
CA LYS A 178 -33.91 -46.77 11.62
C LYS A 178 -33.43 -45.32 11.73
N LEU A 179 -33.96 -44.41 10.92
CA LEU A 179 -33.50 -43.02 10.87
C LEU A 179 -33.90 -42.25 12.14
N GLN A 180 -35.10 -42.47 12.67
CA GLN A 180 -35.53 -41.91 13.97
C GLN A 180 -34.61 -42.36 15.11
N GLY A 181 -34.22 -43.64 15.14
CA GLY A 181 -33.27 -44.15 16.13
C GLY A 181 -31.88 -43.51 16.01
N MET A 182 -31.42 -43.22 14.79
CA MET A 182 -30.16 -42.49 14.56
C MET A 182 -30.24 -41.03 15.00
N LEU A 183 -31.35 -40.34 14.69
CA LEU A 183 -31.58 -38.95 15.08
C LEU A 183 -31.65 -38.78 16.59
N ASN A 184 -32.30 -39.68 17.31
CA ASN A 184 -32.37 -39.63 18.78
C ASN A 184 -30.99 -39.81 19.43
N LYS A 185 -30.17 -40.72 18.91
CA LYS A 185 -28.78 -40.89 19.37
C LYS A 185 -27.92 -39.66 19.09
N ALA A 186 -28.12 -39.03 17.93
CA ALA A 186 -27.40 -37.81 17.57
C ALA A 186 -27.83 -36.61 18.44
N GLU A 187 -29.12 -36.51 18.79
CA GLU A 187 -29.63 -35.50 19.73
C GLU A 187 -29.07 -35.71 21.14
N GLU A 188 -29.04 -36.96 21.62
CA GLU A 188 -28.46 -37.30 22.93
C GLU A 188 -26.96 -36.97 22.99
N TRP A 189 -26.24 -37.15 21.89
CA TRP A 189 -24.81 -36.80 21.79
C TRP A 189 -24.53 -35.28 21.85
N LEU A 190 -25.49 -34.45 21.41
CA LEU A 190 -25.35 -32.98 21.43
C LEU A 190 -25.56 -32.37 22.82
N ARG A 191 -26.16 -33.13 23.76
CA ARG A 191 -26.44 -32.71 25.14
C ARG A 191 -25.27 -33.01 26.07
#